data_AF-A0A2N1RC83-F1
#
_entry.id   AF-A0A2N1RC83-F1
#
_cell.length_a   1.000
_cell.length_b   1.000
_cell.length_c   1.000
_cell.angle_alpha   90.00
_cell.angle_beta   90.00
_cell.angle_gamma   90.00
#
_symmetry.space_group_name_H-M   'P 1'
#
loop_
_entity.id
_entity.type
_entity.pdbx_description
1 polymer ?
#
loop_
_entity_poly.entity_id
_entity_poly.type
_entity_poly.pdbx_seq_one_letter_code
_entity_poly.pdbx_strand_id
1 'polypeptide(L)'
;MKSRLFVVFMVLLLVVSVFTVSAGAQKEAVAEKPLIGFITNGPYEFWTYSAAAVEILKKDLDIDVEFLLPPNGLPEEQKRFIESLVTRGVDGIG
;
A
#
# COMPACT_ATOMS: atom_id res chain seq x y z
N MET A 1 48.57 -31.29 -14.92
CA MET A 1 48.49 -29.85 -14.57
C MET A 1 47.17 -29.18 -14.99
N LYS A 2 46.56 -29.54 -16.14
CA LYS A 2 45.32 -28.94 -16.65
C LYS A 2 44.06 -29.19 -15.78
N SER A 3 43.93 -30.38 -15.18
CA SER A 3 42.75 -30.74 -14.35
C SER A 3 42.74 -30.06 -12.98
N ARG A 4 43.90 -29.86 -12.33
CA ARG A 4 43.96 -29.15 -11.03
C ARG A 4 43.63 -27.67 -11.16
N LEU A 5 44.02 -27.05 -12.28
CA LEU A 5 43.68 -25.66 -12.58
C LEU A 5 42.18 -25.48 -12.86
N PHE A 6 41.55 -26.46 -13.50
CA PHE A 6 40.10 -26.47 -13.76
C PHE A 6 39.27 -26.62 -12.48
N VAL A 7 39.70 -27.48 -11.55
CA VAL A 7 39.03 -27.68 -10.25
C VAL A 7 39.13 -26.43 -9.38
N VAL A 8 40.29 -25.77 -9.33
CA VAL A 8 40.46 -24.52 -8.58
C VAL A 8 39.56 -23.41 -9.16
N PHE A 9 39.45 -23.33 -10.49
CA PHE A 9 38.58 -22.34 -11.15
C PHE A 9 37.09 -22.61 -10.87
N MET A 10 36.68 -23.88 -10.84
CA MET A 10 35.30 -24.28 -10.52
C MET A 10 34.95 -24.00 -9.06
N VAL A 11 35.87 -24.24 -8.12
CA VAL A 11 35.69 -23.90 -6.70
C VAL A 11 35.64 -22.39 -6.50
N LEU A 12 36.46 -21.62 -7.22
CA LEU A 12 36.43 -20.15 -7.16
C LEU A 12 35.08 -19.60 -7.63
N LEU A 13 34.53 -20.14 -8.72
CA LEU A 13 33.20 -19.78 -9.23
C LEU A 13 32.08 -20.13 -8.24
N LEU A 14 32.18 -21.28 -7.57
CA LEU A 14 31.23 -21.70 -6.55
C LEU A 14 31.28 -20.79 -5.31
N VAL A 15 32.48 -20.41 -4.85
CA VAL A 15 32.64 -19.47 -3.72
C VAL A 15 32.09 -18.08 -4.06
N VAL A 16 32.31 -17.58 -5.28
CA VAL A 16 31.73 -16.30 -5.72
C VAL A 16 30.20 -16.35 -5.75
N SER A 17 29.59 -17.45 -6.18
CA SER A 17 28.12 -17.60 -6.17
C SER A 17 27.51 -17.63 -4.77
N VAL A 18 28.23 -18.15 -3.77
CA VAL A 18 27.77 -18.21 -2.37
C VAL A 18 27.84 -16.83 -1.71
N PHE A 19 28.83 -16.00 -2.05
CA PHE A 19 28.93 -14.62 -1.56
C PHE A 19 27.89 -13.68 -2.19
N THR A 20 27.43 -13.92 -3.43
CA THR A 20 26.37 -13.11 -4.05
C THR A 20 24.97 -13.42 -3.52
N VAL A 21 24.74 -14.60 -2.94
CA VAL A 21 23.44 -14.97 -2.35
C VAL A 21 23.27 -14.42 -0.92
N SER A 22 24.35 -14.14 -0.19
CA SER A 22 24.27 -13.68 1.20
C SER A 22 24.13 -12.16 1.37
N ALA A 23 24.18 -11.36 0.29
CA ALA A 23 24.01 -9.90 0.33
C ALA A 23 22.62 -9.43 -0.13
N GLY A 24 21.72 -10.36 -0.49
CA GLY A 24 20.32 -10.09 -0.75
C GLY A 24 19.53 -10.00 0.56
N ALA A 25 19.88 -9.05 1.44
CA ALA A 25 18.92 -8.59 2.44
C ALA A 25 17.84 -7.83 1.67
N GLN A 26 16.86 -8.59 1.16
CA GLN A 26 15.64 -8.07 0.61
C GLN A 26 14.99 -7.29 1.76
N LYS A 27 15.21 -5.98 1.76
CA LYS A 27 14.54 -5.05 2.66
C LYS A 27 13.06 -5.29 2.41
N GLU A 28 12.41 -6.01 3.31
CA GLU A 28 10.96 -6.18 3.27
C GLU A 28 10.41 -4.76 3.16
N ALA A 29 9.86 -4.43 1.99
CA ALA A 29 9.16 -3.18 1.82
C ALA A 29 8.02 -3.28 2.82
N VAL A 30 8.05 -2.42 3.84
CA VAL A 30 6.91 -2.25 4.75
C VAL A 30 5.74 -1.94 3.82
N ALA A 31 4.81 -2.88 3.71
CA ALA A 31 3.64 -2.70 2.87
C ALA A 31 2.91 -1.46 3.41
N GLU A 32 2.74 -0.45 2.55
CA GLU A 32 1.99 0.73 2.91
C GLU A 32 0.53 0.33 3.15
N LYS A 33 -0.11 0.91 4.18
CA LYS A 33 -1.48 0.55 4.52
C LYS A 33 -2.39 0.92 3.36
N PRO A 34 -3.33 0.05 2.95
CA PRO A 34 -4.30 0.39 1.93
C PRO A 34 -5.08 1.65 2.33
N LEU A 35 -5.16 2.63 1.44
CA LEU A 35 -5.87 3.88 1.64
C LEU A 35 -7.21 3.85 0.90
N ILE A 36 -8.31 4.01 1.63
CA ILE A 36 -9.67 4.00 1.09
C ILE A 36 -10.33 5.37 1.26
N GLY A 37 -10.95 5.90 0.23
CA GLY A 37 -11.84 7.07 0.35
C GLY A 37 -13.29 6.65 0.54
N PHE A 38 -13.96 7.18 1.56
CA PHE A 38 -15.39 6.96 1.81
C PHE A 38 -16.13 8.30 1.68
N ILE A 39 -16.93 8.48 0.63
CA ILE A 39 -17.61 9.74 0.30
C ILE A 39 -19.10 9.61 0.56
N THR A 40 -19.60 10.44 1.48
CA THR A 40 -21.04 10.54 1.75
C THR A 40 -21.74 11.45 0.74
N ASN A 41 -23.08 11.45 0.74
CA ASN A 41 -23.89 12.41 -0.02
C ASN A 41 -23.97 13.81 0.61
N GLY A 42 -23.39 14.03 1.79
CA GLY A 42 -23.43 15.29 2.51
C GLY A 42 -23.21 15.11 4.01
N PRO A 43 -23.23 16.20 4.80
CA PRO A 43 -22.88 16.17 6.21
C PRO A 43 -24.10 15.83 7.08
N TYR A 44 -24.74 14.69 6.79
CA TYR A 44 -25.97 14.26 7.45
C TYR A 44 -25.69 13.37 8.66
N GLU A 45 -26.50 13.53 9.72
CA GLU A 45 -26.36 12.77 10.97
C GLU A 45 -26.45 11.25 10.77
N PHE A 46 -27.16 10.81 9.72
CA PHE A 46 -27.21 9.41 9.28
C PHE A 46 -25.80 8.76 9.21
N TRP A 47 -24.78 9.52 8.79
CA TRP A 47 -23.42 9.02 8.59
C TRP A 47 -22.57 8.95 9.85
N THR A 48 -23.07 9.39 11.01
CA THR A 48 -22.35 9.37 12.29
C THR A 48 -21.91 7.95 12.67
N TYR A 49 -22.80 6.97 12.48
CA TYR A 49 -22.49 5.57 12.79
C TYR A 49 -21.48 4.97 11.82
N SER A 50 -21.52 5.37 10.54
CA SER A 50 -20.52 4.98 9.55
C SER A 50 -19.14 5.53 9.89
N ALA A 51 -19.05 6.80 10.31
CA ALA A 51 -17.79 7.40 10.75
C ALA A 51 -17.20 6.65 11.97
N ALA A 52 -18.05 6.32 12.96
CA ALA A 52 -17.63 5.52 14.11
C ALA A 52 -17.15 4.11 13.72
N ALA A 53 -17.85 3.44 12.80
CA ALA A 53 -17.45 2.13 12.30
C ALA A 53 -16.12 2.17 11.56
N VAL A 54 -15.88 3.21 10.74
CA VAL A 54 -14.62 3.41 10.01
C VAL A 54 -13.43 3.53 10.97
N GLU A 55 -13.57 4.23 12.09
CA GLU A 55 -12.49 4.36 13.08
C GLU A 55 -12.13 3.04 13.78
N ILE A 56 -13.08 2.12 13.88
CA ILE A 56 -12.83 0.76 14.35
C ILE A 56 -12.13 -0.05 13.25
N LEU A 57 -12.67 -0.02 12.02
CA LEU A 57 -12.16 -0.80 10.88
C LEU A 57 -10.73 -0.43 10.48
N LYS A 58 -10.35 0.85 10.58
CA LYS A 58 -8.96 1.30 10.34
C LYS A 58 -7.95 0.51 11.17
N LYS A 59 -8.31 0.18 12.42
CA LYS A 59 -7.46 -0.58 13.33
C LYS A 59 -7.55 -2.07 13.06
N ASP A 60 -8.77 -2.59 12.94
CA ASP A 60 -9.02 -4.03 12.82
C ASP A 60 -8.48 -4.60 11.50
N LEU A 61 -8.47 -3.80 10.43
CA LEU A 61 -8.01 -4.21 9.10
C LEU A 61 -6.64 -3.64 8.72
N ASP A 62 -6.03 -2.84 9.59
CA ASP A 62 -4.78 -2.13 9.33
C ASP A 62 -4.80 -1.31 8.01
N ILE A 63 -5.88 -0.58 7.80
CA ILE A 63 -6.10 0.30 6.64
C ILE A 63 -6.18 1.76 7.07
N ASP A 64 -5.93 2.67 6.12
CA ASP A 64 -6.26 4.07 6.27
C ASP A 64 -7.56 4.40 5.52
N VAL A 65 -8.38 5.27 6.11
CA VAL A 65 -9.64 5.70 5.50
C VAL A 65 -9.80 7.22 5.62
N GLU A 66 -10.14 7.85 4.50
CA GLU A 66 -10.56 9.24 4.44
C GLU A 66 -12.08 9.33 4.35
N PHE A 67 -12.70 9.81 5.43
CA PHE A 67 -14.14 10.00 5.49
C PHE A 67 -14.51 11.41 5.02
N LEU A 68 -15.08 11.53 3.84
CA LEU A 68 -15.31 12.80 3.14
C LEU A 68 -16.80 13.14 3.12
N LEU A 69 -17.10 14.36 3.56
CA LEU A 69 -18.47 14.89 3.61
C LEU A 69 -18.57 16.13 2.73
N PRO A 70 -19.30 16.08 1.60
CA PRO A 70 -19.59 17.25 0.78
C PRO A 70 -20.30 18.31 1.62
N PRO A 71 -19.75 19.50 1.82
CA PRO A 71 -20.25 20.45 2.82
C PRO A 71 -21.68 20.93 2.53
N ASN A 72 -22.07 21.01 1.26
CA ASN A 72 -23.41 21.44 0.84
C ASN A 72 -24.23 20.28 0.26
N GLY A 73 -23.70 19.04 0.27
CA GLY A 73 -24.36 17.87 -0.30
C GLY A 73 -24.55 17.94 -1.82
N LEU A 74 -23.74 18.75 -2.51
CA LEU A 74 -23.87 18.95 -3.95
C LEU A 74 -23.11 17.87 -4.74
N PRO A 75 -23.65 17.38 -5.86
CA PRO A 75 -22.97 16.41 -6.71
C PRO A 75 -21.59 16.88 -7.20
N GLU A 76 -21.43 18.18 -7.46
CA GLU A 76 -20.17 18.76 -7.92
C GLU A 76 -19.08 18.70 -6.83
N GLU A 77 -19.45 18.73 -5.56
CA GLU A 77 -18.52 18.56 -4.44
C GLU A 77 -18.04 17.11 -4.33
N GLN A 78 -18.98 16.15 -4.44
CA GLN A 78 -18.63 14.72 -4.48
C GLN A 78 -17.70 14.42 -5.65
N LYS A 79 -18.00 14.96 -6.84
CA LYS A 79 -17.16 14.79 -8.03
C LYS A 79 -15.72 15.27 -7.77
N ARG A 80 -15.54 16.43 -7.16
CA ARG A 80 -14.20 16.95 -6.83
C ARG A 80 -13.44 16.05 -5.85
N PHE A 81 -14.12 15.47 -4.86
CA PHE A 81 -13.50 14.49 -3.97
C PHE A 81 -13.07 13.22 -4.70
N ILE A 82 -13.92 12.67 -5.57
CA ILE A 82 -13.58 11.51 -6.39
C ILE A 82 -12.37 11.82 -7.27
N GLU A 83 -12.37 12.96 -7.97
CA GLU A 83 -11.24 13.39 -8.81
C GLU A 83 -9.93 13.50 -8.01
N SER A 84 -10.00 14.06 -6.79
CA SER A 84 -8.85 14.15 -5.89
C SER A 84 -8.34 12.78 -5.45
N LEU A 85 -9.23 11.86 -5.07
CA LEU A 85 -8.86 10.50 -4.63
C LEU A 85 -8.24 9.70 -5.78
N VAL A 86 -8.82 9.77 -6.97
CA VAL A 86 -8.28 9.11 -8.18
C VAL A 86 -6.89 9.66 -8.51
N THR A 87 -6.71 10.98 -8.46
CA THR A 87 -5.41 11.62 -8.73
C THR A 87 -4.33 11.15 -7.74
N ARG A 88 -4.71 10.89 -6.49
CA ARG A 88 -3.81 10.39 -5.44
C ARG A 88 -3.55 8.89 -5.52
N GLY A 89 -4.30 8.16 -6.36
CA GLY A 89 -4.12 6.72 -6.53
C GLY A 89 -4.49 5.91 -5.29
N VAL A 90 -5.56 6.29 -4.58
CA VAL A 90 -6.06 5.51 -3.44
C VAL A 90 -6.49 4.11 -3.88
N ASP A 91 -6.40 3.13 -2.98
CA ASP A 91 -6.66 1.72 -3.26
C ASP A 91 -8.14 1.39 -3.45
N GLY A 92 -9.03 2.26 -2.98
CA GLY A 92 -10.47 2.11 -3.15
C GLY A 92 -11.26 3.39 -2.88
N ILE A 93 -12.44 3.47 -3.50
CA ILE A 93 -13.40 4.56 -3.30
C ILE A 93 -14.78 3.94 -3.06
N GLY A 94 -15.47 4.36 -2.00
CA GLY A 94 -16.81 3.95 -1.62
C GLY A 94 -17.74 5.13 -1.33
#